data_AF-A0A146GA58-F1
#
_entry.id   AF-A0A146GA58-F1
#
_cell.length_a   1.000
_cell.length_b   1.000
_cell.length_c   1.000
_cell.angle_alpha   90.00
_cell.angle_beta   90.00
_cell.angle_gamma   90.00
#
_symmetry.space_group_name_H-M   'P 1'
#
loop_
_entity.id
_entity.type
_entity.pdbx_description
1 polymer ?
#
loop_
_entity_poly.entity_id
_entity_poly.type
_entity_poly.pdbx_seq_one_letter_code
_entity_poly.pdbx_strand_id
1 'polypeptide(L)'
;MAHRAFPLLAPPLTFEEIKGVLTGTQILRLNVKEDLNQFYEELVEVMGATRKAVAMWEKRRDEFLKWFEEYQNTYVPPAKVDPKKYAALERNYEEAKGALGQSEDRIEVLERQVEKIIKLKDKADVQEVLAEDLEDRDEFESLVDKATDLMAELPGEARAALYYYFRDEEMPWPEFGYSDTDGRNRDIRRAIEDGYLREGHDGVKAEDEDPKVYRAIEALRALKDFTKRASDEFCDYYRSEYDHELSFTNRRFWDQHLI
;
A
#
# COMPACT_ATOMS: atom_id res chain seq x y z
N MET A 1 26.78 53.99 19.33
CA MET A 1 25.73 54.21 20.33
C MET A 1 25.61 52.93 21.14
N ALA A 2 25.71 52.99 22.48
CA ALA A 2 25.51 51.82 23.32
C ALA A 2 24.01 51.46 23.32
N HIS A 3 23.67 50.22 23.00
CA HIS A 3 22.30 49.72 23.12
C HIS A 3 21.93 49.63 24.60
N ARG A 4 20.88 50.32 25.04
CA ARG A 4 20.31 50.12 26.39
C ARG A 4 19.53 48.81 26.36
N ALA A 5 20.00 47.81 27.11
CA ALA A 5 19.35 46.51 27.25
C ALA A 5 18.65 46.43 28.61
N PHE A 6 17.41 45.92 28.61
CA PHE A 6 16.58 45.74 29.81
C PHE A 6 16.34 44.23 30.01
N PRO A 7 17.29 43.49 30.59
CA PRO A 7 17.13 42.06 30.78
C PRO A 7 16.03 41.80 31.82
N LEU A 8 15.03 41.02 31.41
CA LEU A 8 13.95 40.54 32.27
C LEU A 8 14.20 39.09 32.68
N LEU A 9 14.10 38.80 33.97
CA LEU A 9 14.25 37.47 34.55
C LEU A 9 12.89 36.79 34.68
N ALA A 10 12.68 35.71 33.91
CA ALA A 10 11.51 34.86 34.02
C ALA A 10 11.81 33.64 34.92
N PRO A 11 10.99 33.34 35.96
CA PRO A 11 11.19 32.15 36.77
C PRO A 11 11.02 30.85 35.96
N PRO A 12 11.62 29.72 36.39
CA PRO A 12 12.27 29.50 37.70
C PRO A 12 13.71 30.01 37.79
N LEU A 13 14.24 30.66 36.74
CA LEU A 13 15.61 31.15 36.73
C LEU A 13 15.84 32.15 37.86
N THR A 14 16.95 31.97 38.57
CA THR A 14 17.40 32.81 39.67
C THR A 14 18.54 33.71 39.23
N PHE A 15 18.76 34.81 39.96
CA PHE A 15 19.89 35.70 39.71
C PHE A 15 21.24 34.98 39.77
N GLU A 16 21.38 33.96 40.62
CA GLU A 16 22.62 33.20 40.77
C GLU A 16 23.00 32.44 39.50
N GLU A 17 22.01 31.91 38.78
CA GLU A 17 22.20 31.17 37.53
C GLU A 17 22.65 32.07 36.36
N ILE A 18 22.49 33.39 36.46
CA ILE A 18 22.74 34.36 35.36
C ILE A 18 23.97 35.24 35.62
N LYS A 19 24.47 35.31 36.85
CA LYS A 19 25.65 36.12 37.24
C LYS A 19 26.90 35.88 36.36
N GLY A 20 27.05 34.70 35.76
CA GLY A 20 28.17 34.38 34.88
C GLY A 20 28.08 34.94 33.45
N VAL A 21 26.89 35.37 33.00
CA VAL A 21 26.62 35.75 31.60
C VAL A 21 26.38 37.26 31.45
N LEU A 22 25.73 37.90 32.43
CA LEU A 22 25.36 39.33 32.38
C LEU A 22 26.06 40.11 33.50
N THR A 23 27.39 40.21 33.41
CA THR A 23 28.19 40.96 34.39
C THR A 23 27.91 42.46 34.28
N GLY A 24 27.38 43.07 35.34
CA GLY A 24 27.21 44.54 35.43
C GLY A 24 25.87 45.11 34.94
N THR A 25 24.94 44.29 34.45
CA THR A 25 23.60 44.75 34.01
C THR A 25 22.58 44.59 35.13
N GLN A 26 21.79 45.63 35.40
CA GLN A 26 20.61 45.50 36.29
C GLN A 26 19.59 44.59 35.62
N ILE A 27 19.23 43.48 36.28
CA ILE A 27 18.22 42.53 35.80
C ILE A 27 16.96 42.76 36.62
N LEU A 28 15.83 42.92 35.93
CA LEU A 28 14.52 43.13 36.52
C LEU A 28 13.72 41.82 36.49
N ARG A 29 13.01 41.47 37.55
CA ARG A 29 12.21 40.23 37.60
C ARG A 29 10.84 40.43 36.97
N LEU A 30 10.45 39.48 36.12
CA LEU A 30 9.18 39.50 35.40
C LEU A 30 7.97 39.27 36.32
N ASN A 31 8.17 38.62 37.48
CA ASN A 31 7.13 38.31 38.45
C ASN A 31 7.07 39.27 39.65
N VAL A 32 7.81 40.39 39.61
CA VAL A 32 7.85 41.37 40.71
C VAL A 32 7.30 42.70 40.25
N LYS A 33 6.33 43.23 40.99
CA LYS A 33 5.60 44.44 40.66
C LYS A 33 6.51 45.68 40.59
N GLU A 34 7.42 45.80 41.54
CA GLU A 34 8.37 46.91 41.65
C GLU A 34 9.31 46.93 40.44
N ASP A 35 9.85 45.77 40.07
CA ASP A 35 10.77 45.61 38.95
C ASP A 35 10.09 45.92 37.59
N LEU A 36 8.81 45.56 37.43
CA LEU A 36 8.02 45.92 36.24
C LEU A 36 7.71 47.42 36.17
N ASN A 37 7.49 48.07 37.31
CA ASN A 37 7.34 49.53 37.35
C ASN A 37 8.63 50.23 36.99
N GLN A 38 9.76 49.77 37.52
CA GLN A 38 11.08 50.27 37.15
C GLN A 38 11.31 50.10 35.63
N PHE A 39 10.98 48.93 35.08
CA PHE A 39 11.05 48.68 33.64
C PHE A 39 10.22 49.69 32.83
N TYR A 40 8.99 49.98 33.27
CA TYR A 40 8.13 50.98 32.61
C TYR A 40 8.71 52.39 32.69
N GLU A 41 9.23 52.80 33.84
CA GLU A 41 9.84 54.12 34.00
C GLU A 41 11.07 54.31 33.11
N GLU A 42 11.94 53.30 33.06
CA GLU A 42 13.13 53.29 32.20
C GLU A 42 12.73 53.29 30.72
N LEU A 43 11.71 52.53 30.33
CA LEU A 43 11.22 52.47 28.95
C LEU A 43 10.64 53.83 28.52
N VAL A 44 9.85 54.48 29.37
CA VAL A 44 9.31 55.83 29.10
C VAL A 44 10.42 56.86 28.93
N GLU A 45 11.46 56.81 29.78
CA GLU A 45 12.62 57.69 29.68
C GLU A 45 13.36 57.49 28.34
N VAL A 46 13.67 56.25 27.98
CA VAL A 46 14.44 55.91 26.77
C VAL A 46 13.67 56.27 25.50
N MET A 47 12.36 56.01 25.50
CA MET A 47 11.50 56.24 24.35
C MET A 47 11.09 57.73 24.21
N GLY A 48 11.44 58.58 25.18
CA GLY A 48 11.00 59.98 25.21
C GLY A 48 9.49 60.15 25.24
N ALA A 49 8.76 59.13 25.74
CA ALA A 49 7.31 59.12 25.73
C ALA A 49 6.75 60.00 26.86
N THR A 50 5.56 60.57 26.65
CA THR A 50 4.85 61.25 27.75
C THR A 50 4.24 60.19 28.68
N ARG A 51 4.38 60.38 30.01
CA ARG A 51 3.79 59.53 31.08
C ARG A 51 2.25 59.60 31.09
N LYS A 52 1.60 59.34 29.95
CA LYS A 52 0.15 59.26 29.82
C LYS A 52 -0.28 57.86 30.25
N ALA A 53 -1.30 57.81 31.11
CA ALA A 53 -1.99 56.59 31.52
C ALA A 53 -1.20 55.62 32.44
N VAL A 54 -0.51 56.14 33.49
CA VAL A 54 0.08 55.32 34.57
C VAL A 54 -0.96 54.35 35.16
N ALA A 55 -2.18 54.81 35.43
CA ALA A 55 -3.26 53.95 35.92
C ALA A 55 -3.61 52.79 34.97
N MET A 56 -3.47 52.99 33.66
CA MET A 56 -3.68 51.92 32.67
C MET A 56 -2.53 50.93 32.66
N TRP A 57 -1.28 51.41 32.80
CA TRP A 57 -0.11 50.55 32.97
C TRP A 57 -0.25 49.68 34.22
N GLU A 58 -0.56 50.27 35.37
CA GLU A 58 -0.70 49.52 36.64
C GLU A 58 -1.77 48.44 36.54
N LYS A 59 -2.92 48.76 35.92
CA LYS A 59 -3.98 47.78 35.66
C LYS A 59 -3.49 46.63 34.78
N ARG A 60 -2.78 46.93 33.68
CA ARG A 60 -2.24 45.91 32.76
C ARG A 60 -1.13 45.07 33.39
N ARG A 61 -0.27 45.68 34.22
CA ARG A 61 0.75 44.98 35.01
C ARG A 61 0.10 43.99 35.97
N ASP A 62 -0.94 44.41 36.70
CA ASP A 62 -1.61 43.54 37.67
C ASP A 62 -2.38 42.40 36.96
N GLU A 63 -3.02 42.68 35.81
CA GLU A 63 -3.60 41.66 34.93
C GLU A 63 -2.54 40.65 34.43
N PHE A 64 -1.37 41.15 34.00
CA PHE A 64 -0.26 40.32 33.54
C PHE A 64 0.30 39.44 34.66
N LEU A 65 0.54 39.99 35.86
CA LEU A 65 1.09 39.22 36.97
C LEU A 65 0.15 38.09 37.38
N LYS A 66 -1.16 38.34 37.39
CA LYS A 66 -2.16 37.31 37.67
C LYS A 66 -2.16 36.21 36.60
N TRP A 67 -2.18 36.60 35.32
CA TRP A 67 -2.09 35.64 34.22
C TRP A 67 -0.78 34.84 34.25
N PHE A 68 0.33 35.49 34.59
CA PHE A 68 1.64 34.86 34.62
C PHE A 68 1.74 33.82 35.74
N GLU A 69 1.17 34.09 36.91
CA GLU A 69 1.06 33.13 38.00
C GLU A 69 0.21 31.90 37.59
N GLU A 70 -0.94 32.12 36.94
CA GLU A 70 -1.79 31.06 36.39
C GLU A 70 -1.04 30.23 35.31
N TYR A 71 -0.29 30.89 34.44
CA TYR A 71 0.52 30.25 33.41
C TYR A 71 1.64 29.40 34.02
N GLN A 72 2.36 29.90 35.04
CA GLN A 72 3.42 29.14 35.69
C GLN A 72 2.91 27.87 36.36
N ASN A 73 1.72 27.92 36.95
CA ASN A 73 1.09 26.75 37.57
C ASN A 73 0.59 25.70 36.55
N THR A 74 0.37 26.11 35.30
CA THR A 74 -0.09 25.22 34.21
C THR A 74 1.02 24.80 33.25
N TYR A 75 2.17 25.46 33.32
CA TYR A 75 3.31 25.19 32.44
C TYR A 75 3.93 23.82 32.74
N VAL A 76 3.84 22.93 31.77
CA VAL A 76 4.55 21.65 31.80
C VAL A 76 5.85 21.84 31.02
N PRO A 77 7.03 21.77 31.67
CA PRO A 77 8.30 21.85 30.96
C PRO A 77 8.43 20.70 29.96
N PRO A 78 9.11 20.92 28.82
CA PRO A 78 9.36 19.85 27.86
C PRO A 78 10.10 18.70 28.55
N ALA A 79 9.70 17.47 28.24
CA ALA A 79 10.28 16.28 28.82
C ALA A 79 11.80 16.24 28.57
N LYS A 80 12.59 16.31 29.63
CA LYS A 80 14.04 16.13 29.53
C LYS A 80 14.31 14.66 29.21
N VAL A 81 14.90 14.39 28.06
CA VAL A 81 15.32 13.05 27.69
C VAL A 81 16.45 12.62 28.62
N ASP A 82 16.30 11.46 29.26
CA ASP A 82 17.34 10.87 30.11
C ASP A 82 18.59 10.60 29.25
N PRO A 83 19.78 11.12 29.60
CA PRO A 83 21.02 10.90 28.85
C PRO A 83 21.33 9.41 28.62
N LYS A 84 20.96 8.52 29.56
CA LYS A 84 21.14 7.07 29.39
C LYS A 84 20.22 6.50 28.33
N LYS A 85 18.97 6.97 28.28
CA LYS A 85 18.00 6.56 27.24
C LYS A 85 18.44 7.05 25.87
N TYR A 86 18.96 8.28 25.80
CA TYR A 86 19.51 8.83 24.57
C TYR A 86 20.70 8.01 24.07
N ALA A 87 21.68 7.73 24.93
CA ALA A 87 22.85 6.92 24.56
C ALA A 87 22.48 5.48 24.15
N ALA A 88 21.50 4.86 24.84
CA ALA A 88 21.01 3.54 24.45
C ALA A 88 20.29 3.57 23.09
N LEU A 89 19.50 4.60 22.82
CA LEU A 89 18.81 4.77 21.54
C LEU A 89 19.80 5.00 20.40
N GLU A 90 20.81 5.83 20.62
CA GLU A 90 21.89 6.08 19.65
C GLU A 90 22.66 4.80 19.32
N ARG A 91 22.98 3.99 20.35
CA ARG A 91 23.63 2.69 20.13
C ARG A 91 22.75 1.73 19.31
N ASN A 92 21.47 1.61 19.67
CA ASN A 92 20.53 0.76 18.94
C ASN A 92 20.35 1.21 17.49
N TYR A 93 20.35 2.53 17.25
CA TYR A 93 20.25 3.09 15.92
C TYR A 93 21.46 2.72 15.06
N GLU A 94 22.68 2.88 15.59
CA GLU A 94 23.90 2.52 14.86
C GLU A 94 24.01 0.99 14.64
N GLU A 95 23.64 0.17 15.63
CA GLU A 95 23.56 -1.29 15.48
C GLU A 95 22.56 -1.70 14.39
N ALA A 96 21.35 -1.12 14.41
CA ALA A 96 20.32 -1.42 13.41
C ALA A 96 20.74 -0.98 12.01
N LYS A 97 21.36 0.19 11.88
CA LYS A 97 21.90 0.70 10.61
C LYS A 97 23.01 -0.21 10.06
N GLY A 98 23.90 -0.69 10.92
CA GLY A 98 24.92 -1.66 10.54
C GLY A 98 24.34 -3.00 10.07
N ALA A 99 23.33 -3.52 10.79
CA ALA A 99 22.65 -4.75 10.41
C ALA A 99 21.87 -4.63 9.08
N LEU A 100 21.27 -3.46 8.83
CA LEU A 100 20.60 -3.15 7.56
C LEU A 100 21.60 -3.21 6.40
N GLY A 101 22.74 -2.51 6.51
CA GLY A 101 23.77 -2.52 5.47
C GLY A 101 24.32 -3.92 5.19
N GLN A 102 24.55 -4.73 6.22
CA GLN A 102 24.97 -6.12 6.03
C GLN A 102 23.91 -6.98 5.31
N SER A 103 22.63 -6.70 5.55
CA SER A 103 21.53 -7.40 4.89
C SER A 103 21.42 -7.00 3.43
N GLU A 104 21.57 -5.70 3.12
CA GLU A 104 21.61 -5.18 1.74
C GLU A 104 22.78 -5.77 0.95
N ASP A 105 23.99 -5.74 1.52
CA ASP A 105 25.19 -6.34 0.91
C ASP A 105 24.96 -7.84 0.61
N ARG A 106 24.31 -8.55 1.55
CA ARG A 106 24.03 -9.98 1.40
C ARG A 106 22.98 -10.25 0.31
N ILE A 107 21.96 -9.41 0.20
CA ILE A 107 20.96 -9.49 -0.88
C ILE A 107 21.67 -9.31 -2.23
N GLU A 108 22.52 -8.29 -2.39
CA GLU A 108 23.22 -8.04 -3.65
C GLU A 108 24.17 -9.19 -4.03
N VAL A 109 24.80 -9.83 -3.04
CA VAL A 109 25.62 -11.04 -3.29
C VAL A 109 24.74 -12.22 -3.72
N LEU A 110 23.60 -12.44 -3.06
CA LEU A 110 22.67 -13.53 -3.39
C LEU A 110 22.06 -13.34 -4.77
N GLU A 111 21.59 -12.15 -5.12
CA GLU A 111 21.04 -11.83 -6.45
C GLU A 111 22.06 -12.12 -7.56
N ARG A 112 23.31 -11.68 -7.37
CA ARG A 112 24.40 -11.99 -8.32
C ARG A 112 24.70 -13.48 -8.42
N GLN A 113 24.56 -14.23 -7.32
CA GLN A 113 24.73 -15.67 -7.33
C GLN A 113 23.57 -16.35 -8.07
N VAL A 114 22.33 -15.92 -7.82
CA VAL A 114 21.13 -16.39 -8.52
C VAL A 114 21.26 -16.14 -10.01
N GLU A 115 21.65 -14.93 -10.44
CA GLU A 115 21.88 -14.65 -11.87
C GLU A 115 22.94 -15.57 -12.50
N LYS A 116 24.02 -15.87 -11.78
CA LYS A 116 25.06 -16.79 -12.27
C LYS A 116 24.54 -18.22 -12.36
N ILE A 117 23.72 -18.66 -11.41
CA ILE A 117 23.10 -19.98 -11.41
C ILE A 117 22.10 -20.10 -12.56
N ILE A 118 21.27 -19.08 -12.78
CA ILE A 118 20.35 -18.98 -13.93
C ILE A 118 21.11 -19.14 -15.26
N LYS A 119 22.31 -18.56 -15.36
CA LYS A 119 23.16 -18.66 -16.57
C LYS A 119 23.86 -20.01 -16.74
N LEU A 120 24.01 -20.80 -15.67
CA LEU A 120 24.81 -22.04 -15.67
C LEU A 120 23.97 -23.32 -15.68
N LYS A 121 22.74 -23.27 -15.15
CA LYS A 121 21.84 -24.43 -15.08
C LYS A 121 20.94 -24.53 -16.32
N ASP A 122 20.35 -25.72 -16.49
CA ASP A 122 19.31 -25.94 -17.51
C ASP A 122 18.13 -24.99 -17.24
N LYS A 123 17.55 -24.43 -18.30
CA LYS A 123 16.48 -23.43 -18.18
C LYS A 123 15.25 -24.02 -17.48
N ALA A 124 14.98 -25.30 -17.66
CA ALA A 124 13.84 -25.98 -17.05
C ALA A 124 13.94 -26.00 -15.50
N ASP A 125 15.05 -26.50 -14.95
CA ASP A 125 15.26 -26.59 -13.49
C ASP A 125 15.23 -25.21 -12.81
N VAL A 126 15.69 -24.17 -13.51
CA VAL A 126 15.70 -22.80 -12.98
C VAL A 126 14.31 -22.19 -13.00
N GLN A 127 13.53 -22.45 -14.04
CA GLN A 127 12.14 -22.00 -14.12
C GLN A 127 11.27 -22.70 -13.08
N GLU A 128 11.51 -23.99 -12.81
CA GLU A 128 10.77 -24.73 -11.79
C GLU A 128 10.95 -24.12 -10.40
N VAL A 129 12.20 -23.81 -10.00
CA VAL A 129 12.48 -23.17 -8.70
C VAL A 129 11.92 -21.74 -8.63
N LEU A 130 12.02 -20.97 -9.73
CA LEU A 130 11.44 -19.62 -9.75
C LEU A 130 9.90 -19.66 -9.70
N ALA A 131 9.29 -20.69 -10.27
CA ALA A 131 7.85 -20.88 -10.29
C ALA A 131 7.28 -21.43 -8.97
N GLU A 132 8.09 -22.07 -8.10
CA GLU A 132 7.68 -22.48 -6.75
C GLU A 132 7.36 -21.27 -5.85
N ASP A 133 7.98 -20.11 -6.10
CA ASP A 133 7.78 -18.89 -5.30
C ASP A 133 6.73 -17.92 -5.93
N LEU A 134 6.10 -18.27 -7.06
CA LEU A 134 5.08 -17.44 -7.69
C LEU A 134 3.70 -17.68 -7.05
N GLU A 135 3.23 -16.73 -6.24
CA GLU A 135 1.87 -16.76 -5.67
C GLU A 135 0.78 -16.88 -6.77
N ASP A 136 1.02 -16.27 -7.93
CA ASP A 136 0.13 -16.34 -9.11
C ASP A 136 -0.04 -17.77 -9.64
N ARG A 137 0.95 -18.66 -9.45
CA ARG A 137 0.90 -20.04 -9.94
C ARG A 137 -0.12 -20.88 -9.18
N ASP A 138 -0.05 -20.86 -7.84
CA ASP A 138 -0.98 -21.60 -6.99
C ASP A 138 -2.42 -21.15 -7.23
N GLU A 139 -2.61 -19.84 -7.38
CA GLU A 139 -3.93 -19.28 -7.71
C GLU A 139 -4.41 -19.71 -9.10
N PHE A 140 -3.53 -19.67 -10.11
CA PHE A 140 -3.86 -20.14 -11.45
C PHE A 140 -4.27 -21.61 -11.46
N GLU A 141 -3.45 -22.48 -10.86
CA GLU A 141 -3.71 -23.93 -10.80
C GLU A 141 -5.03 -24.22 -10.08
N SER A 142 -5.29 -23.55 -8.93
CA SER A 142 -6.57 -23.70 -8.23
C SER A 142 -7.78 -23.25 -9.06
N LEU A 143 -7.64 -22.17 -9.83
CA LEU A 143 -8.71 -21.69 -10.72
C LEU A 143 -8.94 -22.62 -11.90
N VAL A 144 -7.87 -23.18 -12.48
CA VAL A 144 -7.93 -24.17 -13.56
C VAL A 144 -8.59 -25.45 -13.07
N ASP A 145 -8.18 -25.99 -11.92
CA ASP A 145 -8.76 -27.21 -11.35
C ASP A 145 -10.26 -27.05 -11.11
N LYS A 146 -10.66 -25.95 -10.47
CA LYS A 146 -12.07 -25.64 -10.22
C LYS A 146 -12.87 -25.49 -11.50
N ALA A 147 -12.31 -24.82 -12.51
CA ALA A 147 -12.98 -24.67 -13.81
C ALA A 147 -13.10 -26.03 -14.52
N THR A 148 -12.06 -26.85 -14.48
CA THR A 148 -12.00 -28.18 -15.11
C THR A 148 -13.01 -29.13 -14.49
N ASP A 149 -13.11 -29.17 -13.16
CA ASP A 149 -14.06 -30.01 -12.43
C ASP A 149 -15.51 -29.69 -12.82
N LEU A 150 -15.85 -28.39 -12.88
CA LEU A 150 -17.18 -27.94 -13.25
C LEU A 150 -17.47 -28.16 -14.75
N MET A 151 -16.46 -28.00 -15.60
CA MET A 151 -16.55 -28.27 -17.03
C MET A 151 -16.74 -29.77 -17.32
N ALA A 152 -16.13 -30.65 -16.53
CA ALA A 152 -16.26 -32.10 -16.67
C ALA A 152 -17.69 -32.61 -16.41
N GLU A 153 -18.52 -31.87 -15.65
CA GLU A 153 -19.93 -32.18 -15.47
C GLU A 153 -20.80 -31.90 -16.71
N LEU A 154 -20.27 -31.15 -17.68
CA LEU A 154 -20.99 -30.70 -18.86
C LEU A 154 -20.70 -31.57 -20.10
N PRO A 155 -21.68 -31.76 -20.99
CA PRO A 155 -21.43 -32.44 -22.26
C PRO A 155 -20.40 -31.66 -23.10
N GLY A 156 -19.68 -32.36 -23.99
CA GLY A 156 -18.60 -31.76 -24.78
C GLY A 156 -19.07 -30.57 -25.63
N GLU A 157 -20.31 -30.60 -26.08
CA GLU A 157 -20.98 -29.56 -26.87
C GLU A 157 -21.24 -28.32 -26.03
N ALA A 158 -21.64 -28.48 -24.76
CA ALA A 158 -21.79 -27.36 -23.83
C ALA A 158 -20.44 -26.73 -23.48
N ARG A 159 -19.40 -27.55 -23.27
CA ARG A 159 -18.02 -27.05 -23.09
C ARG A 159 -17.55 -26.25 -24.30
N ALA A 160 -17.81 -26.74 -25.51
CA ALA A 160 -17.49 -26.03 -26.74
C ALA A 160 -18.28 -24.71 -26.87
N ALA A 161 -19.58 -24.70 -26.53
CA ALA A 161 -20.39 -23.50 -26.57
C ALA A 161 -19.91 -22.44 -25.55
N LEU A 162 -19.39 -22.85 -24.39
CA LEU A 162 -18.79 -21.93 -23.42
C LEU A 162 -17.54 -21.23 -23.96
N TYR A 163 -16.72 -21.90 -24.78
CA TYR A 163 -15.59 -21.24 -25.47
C TYR A 163 -16.07 -20.06 -26.35
N TYR A 164 -17.15 -20.25 -27.11
CA TYR A 164 -17.73 -19.18 -27.94
C TYR A 164 -18.42 -18.10 -27.10
N TYR A 165 -19.09 -18.49 -26.01
CA TYR A 165 -19.71 -17.55 -25.06
C TYR A 165 -18.71 -16.51 -24.56
N PHE A 166 -17.49 -16.91 -24.19
CA PHE A 166 -16.48 -15.98 -23.68
C PHE A 166 -15.80 -15.10 -24.74
N ARG A 167 -16.08 -15.37 -26.02
CA ARG A 167 -15.69 -14.58 -27.19
C ARG A 167 -16.83 -13.69 -27.69
N ASP A 168 -17.98 -13.69 -27.02
CA ASP A 168 -19.20 -13.01 -27.46
C ASP A 168 -19.68 -13.49 -28.85
N GLU A 169 -19.42 -14.77 -29.17
CA GLU A 169 -19.76 -15.45 -30.43
C GLU A 169 -20.80 -16.56 -30.18
N GLU A 170 -21.58 -16.93 -31.20
CA GLU A 170 -22.41 -18.13 -31.16
C GLU A 170 -21.59 -19.34 -31.65
N MET A 171 -21.77 -20.51 -31.02
CA MET A 171 -21.15 -21.72 -31.55
C MET A 171 -21.80 -22.04 -32.91
N PRO A 172 -21.04 -22.09 -34.01
CA PRO A 172 -21.63 -22.36 -35.31
C PRO A 172 -22.21 -23.77 -35.33
N TRP A 173 -23.33 -23.93 -36.01
CA TRP A 173 -23.80 -25.26 -36.38
C TRP A 173 -22.73 -25.95 -37.23
N PRO A 174 -22.49 -27.26 -37.05
CA PRO A 174 -21.66 -28.03 -37.97
C PRO A 174 -22.12 -27.77 -39.42
N GLU A 175 -21.18 -27.39 -40.31
CA GLU A 175 -21.52 -27.00 -41.68
C GLU A 175 -22.39 -28.06 -42.39
N PHE A 176 -23.42 -27.58 -43.09
CA PHE A 176 -24.35 -28.39 -43.88
C PHE A 176 -23.61 -29.21 -44.95
N GLY A 177 -23.44 -30.50 -44.67
CA GLY A 177 -22.82 -31.45 -45.61
C GLY A 177 -22.99 -32.92 -45.26
N TYR A 178 -23.38 -33.26 -44.03
CA TYR A 178 -23.62 -34.63 -43.60
C TYR A 178 -24.97 -34.69 -42.90
N SER A 179 -25.77 -35.69 -43.27
CA SER A 179 -27.15 -35.93 -42.84
C SER A 179 -27.36 -35.83 -41.31
N ASP A 180 -28.62 -35.74 -40.87
CA ASP A 180 -29.11 -35.89 -39.48
C ASP A 180 -28.58 -37.13 -38.70
N THR A 181 -27.72 -37.95 -39.32
CA THR A 181 -27.00 -39.08 -38.74
C THR A 181 -25.63 -38.75 -38.17
N ASP A 182 -25.09 -37.53 -38.38
CA ASP A 182 -23.81 -37.14 -37.81
C ASP A 182 -23.91 -37.01 -36.28
N GLY A 183 -22.97 -37.63 -35.56
CA GLY A 183 -23.02 -37.77 -34.10
C GLY A 183 -23.13 -36.43 -33.39
N ARG A 184 -22.36 -35.45 -33.85
CA ARG A 184 -22.26 -34.12 -33.24
C ARG A 184 -23.56 -33.32 -33.29
N ASN A 185 -24.34 -33.41 -34.38
CA ASN A 185 -25.64 -32.73 -34.46
C ASN A 185 -26.66 -33.34 -33.50
N ARG A 186 -26.62 -34.66 -33.29
CA ARG A 186 -27.46 -35.33 -32.29
C ARG A 186 -27.05 -34.94 -30.88
N ASP A 187 -25.74 -34.85 -30.61
CA ASP A 187 -25.24 -34.48 -29.28
C ASP A 187 -25.58 -33.02 -28.94
N ILE A 188 -25.53 -32.11 -29.92
CA ILE A 188 -26.00 -30.72 -29.75
C ILE A 188 -27.49 -30.67 -29.44
N ARG A 189 -28.33 -31.37 -30.22
CA ARG A 189 -29.79 -31.41 -29.98
C ARG A 189 -30.11 -31.98 -28.61
N ARG A 190 -29.42 -33.05 -28.21
CA ARG A 190 -29.57 -33.64 -26.88
C ARG A 190 -29.18 -32.65 -25.77
N ALA A 191 -28.09 -31.92 -25.94
CA ALA A 191 -27.69 -30.90 -24.97
C ALA A 191 -28.67 -29.71 -24.89
N ILE A 192 -29.39 -29.40 -25.98
CA ILE A 192 -30.51 -28.45 -25.97
C ILE A 192 -31.71 -29.02 -25.20
N GLU A 193 -32.09 -30.28 -25.48
CA GLU A 193 -33.19 -30.98 -24.79
C GLU A 193 -32.91 -31.13 -23.29
N ASP A 194 -31.66 -31.39 -22.91
CA ASP A 194 -31.20 -31.51 -21.53
C ASP A 194 -31.03 -30.14 -20.84
N GLY A 195 -31.22 -29.01 -21.55
CA GLY A 195 -31.21 -27.65 -21.01
C GLY A 195 -29.84 -27.00 -20.83
N TYR A 196 -28.76 -27.62 -21.33
CA TYR A 196 -27.41 -27.04 -21.25
C TYR A 196 -27.13 -26.01 -22.36
N LEU A 197 -27.87 -26.10 -23.47
CA LEU A 197 -27.73 -25.26 -24.65
C LEU A 197 -29.09 -24.68 -25.06
N ARG A 198 -29.04 -23.57 -25.80
CA ARG A 198 -30.21 -22.96 -26.44
C ARG A 198 -29.91 -22.55 -27.88
N GLU A 199 -30.93 -22.57 -28.72
CA GLU A 199 -30.80 -22.12 -30.11
C GLU A 199 -30.59 -20.60 -30.16
N GLY A 200 -29.56 -20.18 -30.91
CA GLY A 200 -29.24 -18.79 -31.20
C GLY A 200 -29.82 -18.33 -32.54
N HIS A 201 -29.42 -17.14 -32.99
CA HIS A 201 -29.85 -16.63 -34.29
C HIS A 201 -29.07 -17.28 -35.44
N ASP A 202 -27.75 -17.45 -35.26
CA ASP A 202 -26.82 -17.96 -36.27
C ASP A 202 -26.08 -19.23 -35.81
N GLY A 203 -26.40 -19.74 -34.62
CA GLY A 203 -25.72 -20.87 -34.00
C GLY A 203 -26.41 -21.40 -32.75
N VAL A 204 -25.61 -21.88 -31.81
CA VAL A 204 -26.03 -22.42 -30.51
C VAL A 204 -25.31 -21.68 -29.39
N LYS A 205 -26.01 -21.39 -28.30
CA LYS A 205 -25.47 -20.72 -27.12
C LYS A 205 -25.53 -21.63 -25.90
N ALA A 206 -24.61 -21.43 -24.96
CA ALA A 206 -24.75 -21.97 -23.61
C ALA A 206 -25.98 -21.36 -22.94
N GLU A 207 -26.75 -22.17 -22.21
CA GLU A 207 -27.89 -21.72 -21.41
C GLU A 207 -27.38 -21.22 -20.06
N ASP A 208 -27.29 -19.90 -19.87
CA ASP A 208 -26.73 -19.30 -18.66
C ASP A 208 -27.67 -19.31 -17.46
N GLU A 209 -28.94 -19.68 -17.65
CA GLU A 209 -29.89 -19.92 -16.56
C GLU A 209 -29.77 -21.32 -15.93
N ASP A 210 -29.16 -22.30 -16.60
CA ASP A 210 -28.96 -23.63 -16.02
C ASP A 210 -27.94 -23.59 -14.86
N PRO A 211 -28.25 -24.13 -13.66
CA PRO A 211 -27.36 -24.04 -12.50
C PRO A 211 -25.98 -24.70 -12.67
N LYS A 212 -25.81 -25.69 -13.56
CA LYS A 212 -24.49 -26.28 -13.83
C LYS A 212 -23.70 -25.40 -14.78
N VAL A 213 -24.34 -24.96 -15.88
CA VAL A 213 -23.71 -24.05 -16.84
C VAL A 213 -23.32 -22.73 -16.18
N TYR A 214 -24.21 -22.15 -15.37
CA TYR A 214 -23.94 -20.92 -14.62
C TYR A 214 -22.72 -21.05 -13.69
N ARG A 215 -22.61 -22.15 -12.94
CA ARG A 215 -21.46 -22.39 -12.06
C ARG A 215 -20.16 -22.51 -12.86
N ALA A 216 -20.18 -23.17 -14.02
CA ALA A 216 -19.04 -23.24 -14.91
C ALA A 216 -18.66 -21.86 -15.47
N ILE A 217 -19.65 -21.05 -15.88
CA ILE A 217 -19.44 -19.66 -16.32
C ILE A 217 -18.76 -18.83 -15.23
N GLU A 218 -19.22 -18.91 -13.99
CA GLU A 218 -18.62 -18.14 -12.88
C GLU A 218 -17.17 -18.55 -12.61
N ALA A 219 -16.86 -19.85 -12.65
CA ALA A 219 -15.48 -20.34 -12.51
C ALA A 219 -14.59 -19.86 -13.67
N LEU A 220 -15.10 -19.94 -14.90
CA LEU A 220 -14.39 -19.47 -16.10
C LEU A 220 -14.23 -17.93 -16.10
N ARG A 221 -15.17 -17.16 -15.53
CA ARG A 221 -15.02 -15.71 -15.33
C ARG A 221 -13.88 -15.40 -14.37
N ALA A 222 -13.80 -16.12 -13.25
CA ALA A 222 -12.70 -15.94 -12.31
C ALA A 222 -11.34 -16.24 -12.97
N LEU A 223 -11.24 -17.30 -13.78
CA LEU A 223 -10.04 -17.62 -14.55
C LEU A 223 -9.75 -16.55 -15.62
N LYS A 224 -10.76 -16.06 -16.35
CA LYS A 224 -10.61 -14.96 -17.32
C LYS A 224 -10.10 -13.69 -16.65
N ASP A 225 -10.60 -13.35 -15.47
CA ASP A 225 -10.16 -12.17 -14.75
C ASP A 225 -8.75 -12.32 -14.18
N PHE A 226 -8.37 -13.54 -13.75
CA PHE A 226 -6.98 -13.85 -13.42
C PHE A 226 -6.05 -13.56 -14.60
N THR A 227 -6.37 -14.02 -15.83
CA THR A 227 -5.51 -13.77 -17.00
C THR A 227 -5.29 -12.29 -17.33
N LYS A 228 -6.15 -11.38 -16.83
CA LYS A 228 -6.00 -9.93 -17.03
C LYS A 228 -5.15 -9.25 -15.96
N ARG A 229 -5.02 -9.86 -14.78
CA ARG A 229 -4.33 -9.28 -13.61
C ARG A 229 -3.04 -10.03 -13.25
N ALA A 230 -2.77 -11.16 -13.89
CA ALA A 230 -1.56 -11.94 -13.69
C ALA A 230 -0.33 -11.04 -13.87
N SER A 231 0.69 -11.26 -13.04
CA SER A 231 1.95 -10.53 -13.12
C SER A 231 2.67 -10.79 -14.46
N ASP A 232 3.51 -9.85 -14.85
CA ASP A 232 4.37 -10.01 -16.03
C ASP A 232 5.31 -11.22 -15.88
N GLU A 233 5.79 -11.46 -14.65
CA GLU A 233 6.64 -12.60 -14.28
C GLU A 233 5.91 -13.93 -14.54
N PHE A 234 4.65 -14.05 -14.08
CA PHE A 234 3.83 -15.24 -14.36
C PHE A 234 3.54 -15.39 -15.85
N CYS A 235 3.26 -14.30 -16.57
CA CYS A 235 3.03 -14.35 -18.02
C CYS A 235 4.25 -14.87 -18.79
N ASP A 236 5.46 -14.48 -18.39
CA ASP A 236 6.69 -14.95 -19.01
C ASP A 236 7.00 -16.40 -18.67
N TYR A 237 6.78 -16.81 -17.41
CA TYR A 237 6.81 -18.21 -17.00
C TYR A 237 5.84 -19.05 -17.85
N TYR A 238 4.58 -18.63 -17.95
CA TYR A 238 3.54 -19.35 -18.68
C TYR A 238 3.91 -19.53 -20.17
N ARG A 239 4.42 -18.48 -20.82
CA ARG A 239 4.90 -18.57 -22.22
C ARG A 239 6.05 -19.56 -22.38
N SER A 240 6.97 -19.59 -21.42
CA SER A 240 8.11 -20.52 -21.43
C SER A 240 7.65 -21.96 -21.27
N GLU A 241 6.68 -22.21 -20.39
CA GLU A 241 6.19 -23.55 -20.06
C GLU A 241 5.28 -24.13 -21.17
N TYR A 242 4.34 -23.34 -21.69
CA TYR A 242 3.28 -23.83 -22.58
C TYR A 242 3.46 -23.45 -24.07
N ASP A 243 4.51 -22.71 -24.42
CA ASP A 243 4.80 -22.25 -25.81
C ASP A 243 3.64 -21.48 -26.46
N HIS A 244 2.87 -20.74 -25.66
CA HIS A 244 1.87 -19.77 -26.13
C HIS A 244 1.55 -18.71 -25.08
N GLU A 245 0.91 -17.63 -25.52
CA GLU A 245 0.51 -16.54 -24.62
C GLU A 245 -0.62 -16.95 -23.68
N LEU A 246 -0.56 -16.45 -22.44
CA LEU A 246 -1.63 -16.51 -21.46
C LEU A 246 -2.78 -15.62 -21.94
N SER A 247 -3.72 -16.21 -22.66
CA SER A 247 -4.89 -15.51 -23.17
C SER A 247 -6.10 -16.41 -23.11
N PHE A 248 -7.11 -15.97 -22.34
CA PHE A 248 -8.34 -16.72 -22.16
C PHE A 248 -9.14 -16.89 -23.46
N THR A 249 -8.92 -16.08 -24.49
CA THR A 249 -9.61 -16.23 -25.79
C THR A 249 -8.82 -17.09 -26.78
N ASN A 250 -7.62 -17.53 -26.41
CA ASN A 250 -6.78 -18.39 -27.24
C ASN A 250 -7.27 -19.84 -27.17
N ARG A 251 -7.44 -20.47 -28.34
CA ARG A 251 -7.86 -21.87 -28.42
C ARG A 251 -6.86 -22.83 -27.75
N ARG A 252 -5.55 -22.56 -27.87
CA ARG A 252 -4.50 -23.40 -27.25
C ARG A 252 -4.62 -23.44 -25.73
N PHE A 253 -4.97 -22.31 -25.11
CA PHE A 253 -5.21 -22.23 -23.67
C PHE A 253 -6.35 -23.17 -23.25
N TRP A 254 -7.46 -23.15 -23.99
CA TRP A 254 -8.61 -24.00 -23.69
C TRP A 254 -8.32 -25.48 -23.93
N ASP A 255 -7.64 -25.83 -25.02
CA ASP A 255 -7.27 -27.22 -25.30
C ASP A 255 -6.21 -27.76 -24.31
N GLN A 256 -5.39 -26.89 -23.71
CA GLN A 256 -4.38 -27.27 -22.72
C GLN A 256 -4.97 -27.44 -21.30
N HIS A 257 -5.92 -26.59 -20.91
CA HIS A 257 -6.37 -26.48 -19.52
C HIS A 257 -7.84 -26.83 -19.26
N LEU A 258 -8.72 -26.85 -20.27
CA LEU A 258 -10.18 -26.86 -20.04
C LEU A 258 -10.97 -27.89 -20.88
N ILE A 259 -10.39 -28.48 -21.93
CA ILE A 259 -11.07 -29.37 -22.89
C ILE A 259 -10.43 -30.74 -22.92
#